data_AF-A0A820U155-F1
#
_entry.id   AF-A0A820U155-F1
#
_cell.length_a   1.000
_cell.length_b   1.000
_cell.length_c   1.000
_cell.angle_alpha   90.00
_cell.angle_beta   90.00
_cell.angle_gamma   90.00
#
_symmetry.space_group_name_H-M   'P 1'
#
loop_
_entity.id
_entity.type
_entity.pdbx_description
1 polymer ?
#
loop_
_entity_poly.entity_id
_entity_poly.type
_entity_poly.pdbx_seq_one_letter_code
_entity_poly.pdbx_strand_id
1 'polypeptide(L)'
;MILSQTINALKADLYGTYNLTDKQPIGCQVLGFLTYETFGCLYMTFVLQAFYRLTRIVYNKHRFLQAFSFNLICIVLQWIIYFFLTLPSYFWSEPFYSLYESVYYCGIRYEKILELSYMIMNIFFFPLIYLAIIYARLLHFIHHQVSQLSQERQRRRIQRDLIITRRILFTVIALTLPGLPNLVFAIMTNIDFCFSGSYYMYRIQFMAPTITIFIISIAIIFINPQIKQILIRLKFSRSQVAPMILQMRELQDPSILLSVPIQI
;
A
#
# COMPACT_ATOMS: atom_id res chain seq x y z
N MET A 1 26.13 21.17 14.01
CA MET A 1 25.16 21.37 15.12
C MET A 1 23.71 21.10 14.68
N ILE A 2 23.25 21.64 13.55
CA ILE A 2 21.88 21.44 13.01
C ILE A 2 21.53 19.95 12.81
N LEU A 3 22.43 19.14 12.23
CA LEU A 3 22.20 17.71 11.99
C LEU A 3 21.95 16.91 13.28
N SER A 4 22.61 17.28 14.38
CA SER A 4 22.41 16.63 15.69
C SER A 4 21.01 16.95 16.25
N GLN A 5 20.54 18.19 16.09
CA GLN A 5 19.19 18.57 16.48
C GLN A 5 18.13 17.92 15.58
N THR A 6 18.36 17.77 14.28
CA THR A 6 17.42 17.05 13.40
C THR A 6 17.39 15.57 13.73
N ILE A 7 18.53 14.94 14.02
CA ILE A 7 18.60 13.53 14.44
C ILE A 7 17.92 13.35 15.81
N ASN A 8 18.05 14.30 16.72
CA ASN A 8 17.42 14.24 18.03
C ASN A 8 15.91 14.55 17.98
N ALA A 9 15.48 15.47 17.12
CA ALA A 9 14.06 15.72 16.86
C ALA A 9 13.41 14.54 16.13
N LEU A 10 14.10 13.97 15.14
CA LEU A 10 13.66 12.74 14.47
C LEU A 10 13.68 11.55 15.44
N LYS A 11 14.66 11.46 16.35
CA LYS A 11 14.65 10.47 17.44
C LYS A 11 13.48 10.69 18.38
N ALA A 12 13.16 11.93 18.71
CA ALA A 12 12.07 12.22 19.62
C ALA A 12 10.69 12.03 18.97
N ASP A 13 10.54 12.31 17.68
CA ASP A 13 9.33 12.03 16.91
C ASP A 13 9.18 10.52 16.61
N LEU A 14 10.29 9.81 16.33
CA LEU A 14 10.26 8.36 16.07
C LEU A 14 10.18 7.52 17.33
N TYR A 15 10.73 7.98 18.46
CA TYR A 15 10.88 7.17 19.68
C TYR A 15 10.26 7.80 20.94
N GLY A 16 9.62 8.98 20.84
CA GLY A 16 8.99 9.63 21.99
C GLY A 16 9.93 9.98 23.14
N THR A 17 11.25 10.12 22.90
CA THR A 17 12.28 10.18 23.94
C THR A 17 12.45 11.53 24.64
N TYR A 18 11.37 12.29 24.87
CA TYR A 18 11.40 13.42 25.80
C TYR A 18 10.71 13.01 27.09
N ASN A 19 11.48 12.62 28.12
CA ASN A 19 11.04 12.49 29.52
C ASN A 19 9.54 12.17 29.67
N LEU A 20 9.09 11.08 29.05
CA LEU A 20 7.76 10.51 29.26
C LEU A 20 7.75 9.97 30.68
N THR A 21 7.54 10.89 31.60
CA THR A 21 7.37 10.69 33.03
C THR A 21 6.04 9.97 33.23
N ASP A 22 5.97 8.64 33.10
CA ASP A 22 4.83 7.75 33.43
C ASP A 22 3.40 8.13 32.95
N LYS A 23 3.20 9.27 32.28
CA LYS A 23 1.92 9.97 32.23
C LYS A 23 1.32 10.12 30.83
N GLN A 24 1.93 9.55 29.78
CA GLN A 24 1.25 9.52 28.46
C GLN A 24 1.16 8.11 27.84
N PRO A 25 0.51 7.16 28.54
CA PRO A 25 0.20 5.83 28.02
C PRO A 25 -0.88 5.85 26.93
N ILE A 26 -1.46 6.99 26.57
CA ILE A 26 -2.53 7.04 25.54
C ILE A 26 -1.93 7.29 24.16
N GLY A 27 -0.97 8.22 24.04
CA GLY A 27 -0.41 8.60 22.73
C GLY A 27 0.31 7.45 22.03
N CYS A 28 1.09 6.67 22.78
CA CYS A 28 1.86 5.56 22.23
C CYS A 28 0.94 4.38 21.84
N GLN A 29 -0.19 4.18 22.52
CA GLN A 29 -1.20 3.15 22.20
C GLN A 29 -1.93 3.52 20.92
N VAL A 30 -2.35 4.78 20.81
CA VAL A 30 -2.96 5.31 19.59
C VAL A 30 -1.98 5.22 18.42
N LEU A 31 -0.71 5.56 18.61
CA LEU A 31 0.30 5.46 17.56
C LEU A 31 0.54 4.02 17.10
N GLY A 32 0.66 3.08 18.04
CA GLY A 32 0.81 1.65 17.74
C GLY A 32 -0.40 1.13 16.97
N PHE A 33 -1.61 1.41 17.46
CA PHE A 33 -2.86 1.05 16.80
C PHE A 33 -2.95 1.61 15.38
N LEU A 34 -2.73 2.92 15.19
CA LEU A 34 -2.74 3.57 13.88
C LEU A 34 -1.69 2.99 12.93
N THR A 35 -0.53 2.56 13.46
CA THR A 35 0.53 1.92 12.67
C THR A 35 0.03 0.58 12.10
N TYR A 36 -0.50 -0.30 12.96
CA TYR A 36 -1.06 -1.58 12.50
C TYR A 36 -2.26 -1.39 11.56
N GLU A 37 -3.14 -0.45 11.87
CA GLU A 37 -4.28 -0.08 11.04
C GLU A 37 -3.84 0.37 9.63
N THR A 38 -2.79 1.20 9.56
CA THR A 38 -2.22 1.67 8.29
C THR A 38 -1.69 0.51 7.46
N PHE A 39 -0.93 -0.42 8.08
CA PHE A 39 -0.42 -1.60 7.36
C PHE A 39 -1.56 -2.48 6.86
N GLY A 40 -2.56 -2.72 7.69
CA GLY A 40 -3.73 -3.50 7.31
C GLY A 40 -4.55 -2.88 6.18
N CYS A 41 -4.81 -1.57 6.25
CA CYS A 41 -5.45 -0.81 5.18
C CYS A 41 -4.64 -0.86 3.87
N LEU A 42 -3.31 -0.82 3.94
CA LEU A 42 -2.43 -0.98 2.79
C LEU A 42 -2.61 -2.37 2.13
N TYR A 43 -2.63 -3.45 2.91
CA TYR A 43 -2.88 -4.81 2.41
C TYR A 43 -4.27 -4.95 1.76
N MET A 44 -5.31 -4.47 2.43
CA MET A 44 -6.68 -4.51 1.91
C MET A 44 -6.85 -3.67 0.64
N THR A 45 -6.08 -2.59 0.47
CA THR A 45 -6.06 -1.83 -0.78
C THR A 45 -5.60 -2.68 -1.97
N PHE A 46 -4.65 -3.61 -1.79
CA PHE A 46 -4.28 -4.57 -2.84
C PHE A 46 -5.41 -5.56 -3.15
N VAL A 47 -6.14 -6.02 -2.13
CA VAL A 47 -7.34 -6.85 -2.31
C VAL A 47 -8.36 -6.13 -3.17
N LEU A 48 -8.63 -4.85 -2.88
CA LEU A 48 -9.58 -4.06 -3.65
C LEU A 48 -9.12 -3.79 -5.08
N GLN A 49 -7.84 -3.54 -5.29
CA GLN A 49 -7.27 -3.44 -6.64
C GLN A 49 -7.44 -4.75 -7.43
N ALA A 50 -7.27 -5.91 -6.79
CA ALA A 50 -7.51 -7.21 -7.41
C ALA A 50 -9.00 -7.43 -7.68
N PHE A 51 -9.86 -7.04 -6.74
CA PHE A 51 -11.31 -7.13 -6.87
C PHE A 51 -11.83 -6.28 -8.04
N TYR A 52 -11.38 -5.03 -8.18
CA TYR A 52 -11.71 -4.18 -9.32
C TYR A 52 -11.32 -4.82 -10.67
N ARG A 53 -10.20 -5.54 -10.71
CA ARG A 53 -9.81 -6.27 -11.92
C ARG A 53 -10.70 -7.46 -12.18
N LEU A 54 -11.08 -8.19 -11.13
CA LEU A 54 -12.03 -9.28 -11.23
C LEU A 54 -13.37 -8.79 -11.80
N THR A 55 -13.92 -7.70 -11.26
CA THR A 55 -15.18 -7.11 -11.75
C THR A 55 -15.06 -6.66 -13.20
N ARG A 56 -13.95 -6.04 -13.59
CA ARG A 56 -13.72 -5.59 -14.96
C ARG A 56 -13.55 -6.74 -15.96
N ILE A 57 -12.78 -7.78 -15.61
CA ILE A 57 -12.45 -8.88 -16.54
C ILE A 57 -13.56 -9.92 -16.60
N VAL A 58 -14.02 -10.40 -15.44
CA VAL A 58 -15.00 -11.49 -15.33
C VAL A 58 -16.42 -10.94 -15.53
N TYR A 59 -16.74 -9.82 -14.89
CA TYR A 59 -18.09 -9.26 -14.88
C TYR A 59 -18.24 -8.09 -15.85
N ASN A 60 -17.67 -8.23 -17.06
CA ASN A 60 -17.68 -7.16 -18.05
C ASN A 60 -19.09 -6.67 -18.45
N LYS A 61 -20.11 -7.54 -18.30
CA LYS A 61 -21.52 -7.20 -18.60
C LYS A 61 -22.14 -6.25 -17.56
N HIS A 62 -21.64 -6.21 -16.34
CA HIS A 62 -22.24 -5.44 -15.24
C HIS A 62 -21.57 -4.06 -15.10
N ARG A 63 -22.01 -3.09 -15.92
CA ARG A 63 -21.45 -1.72 -15.93
C ARG A 63 -21.44 -1.03 -14.55
N PHE A 64 -22.44 -1.31 -13.71
CA PHE A 64 -22.53 -0.74 -12.37
C PHE A 64 -21.30 -1.08 -11.50
N LEU A 65 -20.80 -2.31 -11.54
CA LEU A 65 -19.62 -2.75 -10.76
C LEU A 65 -18.32 -2.08 -11.23
N GLN A 66 -18.32 -1.51 -12.43
CA GLN A 66 -17.17 -0.81 -13.01
C GLN A 66 -17.25 0.70 -12.80
N ALA A 67 -18.36 1.21 -12.28
CA ALA A 67 -18.54 2.64 -12.05
C ALA A 67 -17.51 3.13 -11.03
N PHE A 68 -16.98 4.33 -11.26
CA PHE A 68 -16.04 4.96 -10.32
C PHE A 68 -16.67 5.15 -8.93
N SER A 69 -17.95 5.55 -8.88
CA SER A 69 -18.69 5.72 -7.63
C SER A 69 -18.80 4.42 -6.83
N PHE A 70 -19.00 3.28 -7.50
CA PHE A 70 -19.05 1.98 -6.82
C PHE A 70 -17.71 1.64 -6.18
N ASN A 71 -16.61 1.84 -6.91
CA ASN A 71 -15.26 1.60 -6.38
C ASN A 71 -14.94 2.54 -5.21
N LEU A 72 -15.35 3.81 -5.28
CA LEU A 72 -15.20 4.77 -4.17
C LEU A 72 -15.95 4.29 -2.92
N ILE A 73 -17.19 3.83 -3.07
CA ILE A 73 -17.98 3.26 -1.96
C ILE A 73 -17.27 2.04 -1.37
N CYS A 74 -16.75 1.14 -2.21
CA CYS A 74 -15.99 -0.02 -1.73
C CYS A 74 -14.73 0.38 -0.95
N ILE A 75 -14.02 1.43 -1.36
CA ILE A 75 -12.87 1.96 -0.61
C ILE A 75 -13.36 2.41 0.78
N VAL A 76 -14.35 3.28 0.86
CA VAL A 76 -14.84 3.82 2.14
C VAL A 76 -15.34 2.69 3.06
N LEU A 77 -16.13 1.77 2.53
CA LEU A 77 -16.62 0.61 3.29
C LEU A 77 -15.48 -0.28 3.77
N GLN A 78 -14.47 -0.52 2.94
CA GLN A 78 -13.30 -1.31 3.35
C GLN A 78 -12.59 -0.68 4.54
N TRP A 79 -12.38 0.65 4.53
CA TRP A 79 -11.74 1.35 5.64
C TRP A 79 -12.57 1.24 6.92
N ILE A 80 -13.89 1.47 6.83
CA ILE A 80 -14.80 1.35 7.97
C ILE A 80 -14.79 -0.07 8.54
N ILE A 81 -14.95 -1.09 7.68
CA ILE A 81 -14.95 -2.50 8.08
C ILE A 81 -13.62 -2.88 8.73
N TYR A 82 -12.50 -2.47 8.13
CA TYR A 82 -11.18 -2.81 8.63
C TYR A 82 -10.90 -2.15 9.98
N PHE A 83 -11.25 -0.87 10.13
CA PHE A 83 -11.16 -0.15 11.40
C PHE A 83 -11.95 -0.85 12.51
N PHE A 84 -13.20 -1.25 12.24
CA PHE A 84 -14.00 -2.00 13.22
C PHE A 84 -13.46 -3.40 13.49
N LEU A 85 -12.82 -4.02 12.51
CA LEU A 85 -12.19 -5.33 12.65
C LEU A 85 -10.93 -5.26 13.50
N THR A 86 -10.16 -4.18 13.45
CA THR A 86 -8.96 -4.01 14.29
C THR A 86 -9.29 -3.41 15.65
N LEU A 87 -10.41 -2.70 15.80
CA LEU A 87 -10.84 -2.03 17.03
C LEU A 87 -10.78 -2.91 18.31
N PRO A 88 -11.12 -4.22 18.29
CA PRO A 88 -10.99 -5.06 19.48
C PRO A 88 -9.56 -5.14 20.02
N SER A 89 -8.52 -5.08 19.18
CA SER A 89 -7.13 -5.06 19.66
C SER A 89 -6.82 -3.79 20.45
N TYR A 90 -7.46 -2.67 20.11
CA TYR A 90 -7.34 -1.43 20.89
C TYR A 90 -7.91 -1.60 22.30
N PHE A 91 -9.05 -2.28 22.47
CA PHE A 91 -9.68 -2.44 23.79
C PHE A 91 -9.17 -3.61 24.61
N TRP A 92 -8.59 -4.65 23.99
CA TRP A 92 -7.95 -5.75 24.71
C TRP A 92 -6.71 -5.32 25.50
N SER A 93 -6.27 -4.09 25.28
CA SER A 93 -4.92 -3.70 25.52
C SER A 93 -4.72 -2.98 26.88
N GLU A 94 -4.55 -3.73 27.99
CA GLU A 94 -3.98 -3.19 29.26
C GLU A 94 -2.57 -2.59 29.04
N PRO A 95 -2.24 -1.39 29.58
CA PRO A 95 -1.18 -0.50 29.09
C PRO A 95 0.09 -1.20 28.57
N PHE A 96 0.28 -1.06 27.26
CA PHE A 96 1.07 -1.91 26.37
C PHE A 96 2.58 -1.73 26.44
N TYR A 97 3.08 -0.92 27.37
CA TYR A 97 4.48 -0.51 27.33
C TYR A 97 5.35 -1.53 28.05
N SER A 98 5.90 -2.49 27.29
CA SER A 98 7.08 -3.19 27.79
C SER A 98 8.19 -2.16 27.87
N LEU A 99 8.45 -1.69 29.09
CA LEU A 99 9.62 -0.89 29.40
C LEU A 99 10.81 -1.86 29.37
N TYR A 100 11.32 -2.14 28.17
CA TYR A 100 12.50 -2.98 28.03
C TYR A 100 13.71 -2.07 28.09
N GLU A 101 14.42 -2.11 29.22
CA GLU A 101 15.73 -1.48 29.42
C GLU A 101 15.84 -0.07 28.82
N SER A 102 14.99 0.87 29.25
CA SER A 102 15.02 2.31 28.90
C SER A 102 14.57 2.74 27.50
N VAL A 103 14.06 1.83 26.65
CA VAL A 103 13.55 2.21 25.32
C VAL A 103 12.04 1.97 25.21
N TYR A 104 11.31 3.03 24.88
CA TYR A 104 9.86 2.99 24.66
C TYR A 104 9.54 2.47 23.26
N TYR A 105 8.79 1.37 23.18
CA TYR A 105 8.25 0.84 21.94
C TYR A 105 6.72 0.89 21.98
N CYS A 106 6.12 1.50 20.95
CA CYS A 106 4.68 1.61 20.79
C CYS A 106 4.16 0.43 19.94
N GLY A 107 3.93 -0.73 20.56
CA GLY A 107 3.49 -1.92 19.85
C GLY A 107 2.93 -3.00 20.77
N ILE A 108 2.45 -4.09 20.16
CA ILE A 108 1.91 -5.26 20.88
C ILE A 108 3.07 -6.06 21.49
N ARG A 109 2.99 -6.34 22.79
CA ARG A 109 3.97 -7.21 23.46
C ARG A 109 3.85 -8.64 22.93
N TYR A 110 4.98 -9.29 22.64
CA TYR A 110 4.97 -10.67 22.15
C TYR A 110 4.35 -11.69 23.12
N GLU A 111 4.30 -11.39 24.42
CA GLU A 111 3.65 -12.21 25.44
C GLU A 111 2.13 -12.33 25.26
N LYS A 112 1.49 -11.35 24.61
CA LYS A 112 0.04 -11.34 24.37
C LYS A 112 -0.30 -12.08 23.08
N ILE A 113 -0.07 -13.38 23.09
CA ILE A 113 -0.17 -14.28 21.93
C ILE A 113 -1.53 -14.17 21.23
N LEU A 114 -2.62 -14.10 21.98
CA LEU A 114 -3.97 -14.02 21.42
C LEU A 114 -4.18 -12.74 20.60
N GLU A 115 -3.70 -11.61 21.09
CA GLU A 115 -3.82 -10.33 20.39
C GLU A 115 -2.85 -10.23 19.21
N LEU A 116 -1.60 -10.68 19.40
CA LEU A 116 -0.62 -10.72 18.33
C LEU A 116 -1.09 -11.62 17.18
N SER A 117 -1.59 -12.83 17.49
CA SER A 117 -2.14 -13.74 16.49
C SER A 117 -3.38 -13.16 15.81
N TYR A 118 -4.28 -12.51 16.56
CA TYR A 118 -5.42 -11.81 15.99
C TYR A 118 -4.98 -10.74 14.98
N MET A 119 -3.99 -9.92 15.31
CA MET A 119 -3.49 -8.87 14.41
C MET A 119 -2.75 -9.46 13.21
N ILE A 120 -1.96 -10.51 13.39
CA ILE A 120 -1.29 -11.21 12.27
C ILE A 120 -2.33 -11.79 11.31
N MET A 121 -3.39 -12.42 11.83
CA MET A 121 -4.47 -12.97 11.02
C MET A 121 -5.18 -11.89 10.20
N ASN A 122 -5.49 -10.75 10.83
CA ASN A 122 -6.19 -9.64 10.18
C ASN A 122 -5.33 -8.84 9.19
N ILE A 123 -4.04 -8.63 9.48
CA ILE A 123 -3.16 -7.85 8.61
C ILE A 123 -2.62 -8.69 7.44
N PHE A 124 -2.29 -9.96 7.67
CA PHE A 124 -1.62 -10.79 6.66
C PHE A 124 -2.52 -11.89 6.11
N PHE A 125 -3.06 -12.78 6.94
CA PHE A 125 -3.72 -13.99 6.45
C PHE A 125 -5.00 -13.68 5.67
N PHE A 126 -5.92 -12.87 6.21
CA PHE A 126 -7.17 -12.57 5.50
C PHE A 126 -6.93 -11.87 4.16
N PRO A 127 -6.11 -10.80 4.05
CA PRO A 127 -5.81 -10.19 2.76
C PRO A 127 -5.18 -11.17 1.75
N LEU A 128 -4.26 -12.04 2.21
CA LEU A 128 -3.64 -13.04 1.34
C LEU A 128 -4.63 -14.09 0.85
N ILE A 129 -5.53 -14.58 1.71
CA ILE A 129 -6.59 -15.52 1.33
C ILE A 129 -7.53 -14.88 0.32
N TYR A 130 -7.99 -13.64 0.56
CA TYR A 130 -8.84 -12.92 -0.39
C TYR A 130 -8.15 -12.72 -1.74
N LEU A 131 -6.87 -12.33 -1.75
CA LEU A 131 -6.08 -12.22 -2.97
C LEU A 131 -5.96 -13.56 -3.70
N ALA A 132 -5.66 -14.64 -2.98
CA ALA A 132 -5.56 -15.98 -3.57
C ALA A 132 -6.87 -16.41 -4.23
N ILE A 133 -8.01 -16.20 -3.56
CA ILE A 133 -9.34 -16.52 -4.09
C ILE A 133 -9.63 -15.71 -5.35
N ILE A 134 -9.39 -14.39 -5.31
CA ILE A 134 -9.61 -13.50 -6.46
C ILE A 134 -8.76 -13.93 -7.66
N TYR A 135 -7.48 -14.21 -7.45
CA TYR A 135 -6.59 -14.64 -8.53
C TYR A 135 -6.89 -16.03 -9.05
N ALA A 136 -7.26 -16.98 -8.19
CA ALA A 136 -7.70 -18.30 -8.62
C ALA A 136 -8.94 -18.18 -9.54
N ARG A 137 -9.91 -17.34 -9.18
CA ARG A 137 -11.09 -17.06 -10.02
C ARG A 137 -10.71 -16.38 -11.35
N LEU A 138 -9.80 -15.41 -11.30
CA LEU A 138 -9.30 -14.71 -12.48
C LEU A 138 -8.62 -15.68 -13.47
N LEU A 139 -7.73 -16.54 -12.96
CA LEU A 139 -6.99 -17.52 -13.76
C LEU A 139 -7.93 -18.57 -14.35
N HIS A 140 -8.86 -19.08 -13.55
CA HIS A 140 -9.89 -20.02 -14.02
C HIS A 140 -10.70 -19.43 -15.19
N PHE A 141 -11.14 -18.16 -15.05
CA PHE A 141 -11.89 -17.49 -16.11
C PHE A 141 -11.06 -17.27 -17.38
N ILE A 142 -9.81 -16.84 -17.25
CA ILE A 142 -8.92 -16.62 -18.40
C ILE A 142 -8.64 -17.94 -19.12
N HIS A 143 -8.35 -19.01 -18.38
CA HIS A 143 -8.09 -20.33 -18.96
C HIS A 143 -9.29 -20.83 -19.78
N HIS A 144 -10.52 -20.66 -19.26
CA HIS A 144 -11.73 -21.08 -19.96
C HIS A 144 -12.09 -20.20 -21.16
N GLN A 145 -11.88 -18.88 -21.09
CA GLN A 145 -12.21 -17.98 -22.20
C GLN A 145 -11.19 -18.00 -23.36
N VAL A 146 -9.91 -18.25 -23.07
CA VAL A 146 -8.86 -18.23 -24.11
C VAL A 146 -9.10 -19.31 -25.18
N SER A 147 -9.73 -20.43 -24.84
CA SER A 147 -10.03 -21.50 -25.80
C SER A 147 -11.16 -21.15 -26.78
N GLN A 148 -12.04 -20.21 -26.45
CA GLN A 148 -13.27 -19.93 -27.22
C GLN A 148 -13.21 -18.64 -28.05
N LEU A 149 -12.23 -17.76 -27.83
CA LEU A 149 -12.21 -16.42 -28.43
C LEU A 149 -11.19 -16.32 -29.57
N SER A 150 -11.68 -16.30 -30.82
CA SER A 150 -10.89 -16.06 -32.04
C SER A 150 -10.48 -14.60 -32.24
N GLN A 151 -10.89 -13.66 -31.37
CA GLN A 151 -10.61 -12.24 -31.54
C GLN A 151 -9.25 -11.83 -30.96
N GLU A 152 -8.27 -11.59 -31.84
CA GLU A 152 -6.94 -11.07 -31.49
C GLU A 152 -6.98 -9.81 -30.61
N ARG A 153 -7.98 -8.93 -30.83
CA ARG A 153 -8.16 -7.70 -30.04
C ARG A 153 -8.42 -7.99 -28.56
N GLN A 154 -9.20 -9.03 -28.25
CA GLN A 154 -9.49 -9.42 -26.87
C GLN A 154 -8.24 -10.03 -26.21
N ARG A 155 -7.47 -10.84 -26.94
CA ARG A 155 -6.19 -11.39 -26.48
C ARG A 155 -5.20 -10.29 -26.07
N ARG A 156 -5.07 -9.23 -26.87
CA ARG A 156 -4.21 -8.07 -26.55
C ARG A 156 -4.67 -7.28 -25.32
N ARG A 157 -5.98 -7.26 -25.01
CA ARG A 157 -6.50 -6.64 -23.78
C ARG A 157 -6.18 -7.51 -22.56
N ILE A 158 -6.48 -8.81 -22.65
CA ILE A 158 -6.19 -9.78 -21.58
C ILE A 158 -4.70 -9.84 -21.26
N GLN A 159 -3.81 -9.84 -22.27
CA GLN A 159 -2.37 -9.81 -22.05
C GLN A 159 -1.90 -8.57 -21.27
N ARG A 160 -2.46 -7.40 -21.59
CA ARG A 160 -2.16 -6.18 -20.84
C ARG A 160 -2.61 -6.34 -19.38
N ASP A 161 -3.82 -6.80 -19.14
CA ASP A 161 -4.33 -6.97 -17.78
C ASP A 161 -3.53 -8.03 -16.99
N LEU A 162 -3.09 -9.13 -17.63
CA LEU A 162 -2.20 -10.13 -17.04
C LEU A 162 -0.85 -9.56 -16.62
N ILE A 163 -0.24 -8.72 -17.46
CA ILE A 163 1.02 -8.03 -17.13
C ILE A 163 0.84 -7.16 -15.89
N ILE A 164 -0.27 -6.42 -15.82
CA ILE A 164 -0.55 -5.58 -14.65
C ILE A 164 -0.84 -6.47 -13.42
N THR A 165 -1.51 -7.60 -13.58
CA THR A 165 -1.78 -8.57 -12.50
C THR A 165 -0.50 -9.18 -11.93
N ARG A 166 0.42 -9.59 -12.79
CA ARG A 166 1.75 -10.10 -12.37
C ARG A 166 2.51 -9.07 -11.53
N ARG A 167 2.37 -7.78 -11.85
CA ARG A 167 2.99 -6.68 -11.08
C ARG A 167 2.38 -6.54 -9.70
N ILE A 168 1.05 -6.58 -9.55
CA ILE A 168 0.42 -6.57 -8.21
C ILE A 168 0.88 -7.78 -7.40
N LEU A 169 0.85 -8.99 -8.01
CA LEU A 169 1.27 -10.20 -7.32
C LEU A 169 2.72 -10.08 -6.81
N PHE A 170 3.62 -9.56 -7.64
CA PHE A 170 4.99 -9.28 -7.23
C PHE A 170 5.05 -8.27 -6.07
N THR A 171 4.28 -7.19 -6.12
CA THR A 171 4.21 -6.22 -5.01
C THR A 171 3.69 -6.85 -3.72
N VAL A 172 2.67 -7.70 -3.78
CA VAL A 172 2.12 -8.41 -2.61
C VAL A 172 3.16 -9.36 -2.02
N ILE A 173 3.85 -10.14 -2.85
CA ILE A 173 4.92 -11.04 -2.40
C ILE A 173 6.05 -10.22 -1.75
N ALA A 174 6.47 -9.13 -2.39
CA ALA A 174 7.51 -8.25 -1.86
C ALA A 174 7.10 -7.61 -0.52
N LEU A 175 5.82 -7.32 -0.32
CA LEU A 175 5.30 -6.77 0.94
C LEU A 175 5.17 -7.82 2.05
N THR A 176 4.86 -9.07 1.68
CA THR A 176 4.63 -10.18 2.62
C THR A 176 5.94 -10.78 3.13
N LEU A 177 6.96 -10.87 2.28
CA LEU A 177 8.24 -11.50 2.60
C LEU A 177 8.96 -10.90 3.84
N PRO A 178 8.99 -9.57 4.05
CA PRO A 178 9.51 -8.96 5.28
C PRO A 178 8.58 -9.11 6.49
N GLY A 179 7.33 -9.51 6.29
CA GLY A 179 6.44 -9.92 7.38
C GLY A 179 6.76 -11.32 7.93
N LEU A 180 7.46 -12.17 7.17
CA LEU A 180 7.81 -13.53 7.59
C LEU A 180 8.75 -13.55 8.81
N PRO A 181 9.82 -12.73 8.89
CA PRO A 181 10.61 -12.60 10.12
C PRO A 181 9.77 -12.30 11.36
N ASN A 182 8.72 -11.47 11.23
CA ASN A 182 7.84 -11.14 12.36
C ASN A 182 7.00 -12.35 12.80
N LEU A 183 6.54 -13.16 11.85
CA LEU A 183 5.87 -14.43 12.14
C LEU A 183 6.83 -15.40 12.84
N VAL A 184 8.07 -15.51 12.36
CA VAL A 184 9.09 -16.37 12.97
C VAL A 184 9.41 -15.91 14.39
N PHE A 185 9.61 -14.61 14.62
CA PHE A 185 9.84 -14.08 15.97
C PHE A 185 8.64 -14.33 16.88
N ALA A 186 7.42 -14.13 16.40
CA ALA A 186 6.21 -14.46 17.15
C ALA A 186 6.22 -15.95 17.56
N ILE A 187 6.50 -16.86 16.63
CA ILE A 187 6.57 -18.31 16.92
C ILE A 187 7.71 -18.63 17.90
N MET A 188 8.90 -18.06 17.71
CA MET A 188 10.04 -18.28 18.61
C MET A 188 9.73 -17.84 20.03
N THR A 189 9.11 -16.67 20.21
CA THR A 189 8.69 -16.19 21.53
C THR A 189 7.59 -17.05 22.15
N ASN A 190 6.77 -17.73 21.35
CA ASN A 190 5.78 -18.69 21.85
C ASN A 190 6.41 -19.99 22.36
N ILE A 191 7.51 -20.42 21.75
CA ILE A 191 8.19 -21.69 22.10
C ILE A 191 9.11 -21.49 23.30
N ASP A 192 9.93 -20.43 23.28
CA ASP A 192 10.93 -20.15 24.31
C ASP A 192 10.70 -18.77 24.94
N PHE A 193 10.26 -18.77 26.20
CA PHE A 193 10.14 -17.55 27.00
C PHE A 193 11.48 -16.80 27.14
N CYS A 194 12.63 -17.47 27.04
CA CYS A 194 13.93 -16.81 27.08
C CYS A 194 14.18 -15.82 25.93
N PHE A 195 13.45 -15.97 24.81
CA PHE A 195 13.53 -15.04 23.68
C PHE A 195 12.46 -13.95 23.73
N SER A 196 11.55 -13.97 24.72
CA SER A 196 10.52 -12.93 24.85
C SER A 196 11.17 -11.60 25.19
N GLY A 197 11.16 -10.67 24.22
CA GLY A 197 11.57 -9.29 24.48
C GLY A 197 13.00 -8.93 24.11
N SER A 198 13.71 -9.74 23.32
CA SER A 198 15.01 -9.29 22.79
C SER A 198 14.85 -7.98 22.01
N TYR A 199 15.56 -6.95 22.47
CA TYR A 199 15.56 -5.60 21.90
C TYR A 199 15.75 -5.56 20.36
N TYR A 200 16.53 -6.50 19.82
CA TYR A 200 16.79 -6.58 18.39
C TYR A 200 15.55 -7.00 17.58
N MET A 201 14.66 -7.83 18.16
CA MET A 201 13.47 -8.32 17.46
C MET A 201 12.51 -7.18 17.13
N TYR A 202 12.22 -6.31 18.12
CA TYR A 202 11.37 -5.14 17.90
C TYR A 202 11.94 -4.18 16.85
N ARG A 203 13.26 -3.95 16.85
CA ARG A 203 13.89 -3.08 15.84
C ARG A 203 13.79 -3.65 14.43
N ILE A 204 14.11 -4.94 14.28
CA ILE A 204 14.00 -5.61 12.99
C ILE A 204 12.54 -5.60 12.51
N GLN A 205 11.59 -5.83 13.42
CA GLN A 205 10.16 -5.81 13.11
C GLN A 205 9.66 -4.48 12.56
N PHE A 206 10.14 -3.34 13.09
CA PHE A 206 9.74 -2.02 12.58
C PHE A 206 10.56 -1.57 11.35
N MET A 207 11.85 -1.91 11.31
CA MET A 207 12.72 -1.54 10.18
C MET A 207 12.37 -2.32 8.91
N ALA A 208 11.99 -3.60 9.01
CA ALA A 208 11.74 -4.42 7.82
C ALA A 208 10.55 -3.90 6.97
N PRO A 209 9.36 -3.60 7.51
CA PRO A 209 8.25 -3.04 6.75
C PRO A 209 8.53 -1.65 6.20
N THR A 210 9.23 -0.79 6.94
CA THR A 210 9.56 0.58 6.49
C THR A 210 10.52 0.56 5.30
N ILE A 211 11.59 -0.24 5.38
CA ILE A 211 12.53 -0.45 4.26
C ILE A 211 11.77 -1.03 3.05
N THR A 212 10.82 -1.92 3.29
CA THR A 212 10.05 -2.56 2.22
C THR A 212 9.11 -1.60 1.53
N ILE A 213 8.38 -0.77 2.29
CA ILE A 213 7.54 0.28 1.72
C ILE A 213 8.38 1.23 0.89
N PHE A 214 9.57 1.59 1.36
CA PHE A 214 10.51 2.44 0.60
C PHE A 214 10.92 1.78 -0.73
N ILE A 215 11.35 0.52 -0.69
CA ILE A 215 11.72 -0.24 -1.90
C ILE A 215 10.54 -0.39 -2.86
N ILE A 216 9.35 -0.72 -2.35
CA ILE A 216 8.13 -0.86 -3.16
C ILE A 216 7.74 0.48 -3.79
N SER A 217 7.83 1.58 -3.06
CA SER A 217 7.52 2.92 -3.57
C SER A 217 8.43 3.28 -4.75
N ILE A 218 9.73 3.01 -4.62
CA ILE A 218 10.70 3.16 -5.71
C ILE A 218 10.36 2.21 -6.87
N ALA A 219 10.10 0.93 -6.57
CA ALA A 219 9.78 -0.08 -7.59
C ALA A 219 8.52 0.28 -8.39
N ILE A 220 7.48 0.82 -7.76
CA ILE A 220 6.24 1.25 -8.42
C ILE A 220 6.52 2.33 -9.46
N ILE A 221 7.41 3.27 -9.17
CA ILE A 221 7.82 4.32 -10.13
C ILE A 221 8.43 3.70 -11.39
N PHE A 222 9.28 2.69 -11.24
CA PHE A 222 9.93 2.01 -12.37
C PHE A 222 9.00 1.05 -13.11
N ILE A 223 8.11 0.37 -12.38
CA ILE A 223 7.20 -0.63 -12.93
C ILE A 223 6.06 0.04 -13.71
N ASN A 224 5.56 1.20 -13.27
CA ASN A 224 4.44 1.87 -13.91
C ASN A 224 4.90 2.74 -15.10
N PRO A 225 4.63 2.32 -16.36
CA PRO A 225 5.07 3.08 -17.54
C PRO A 225 4.43 4.46 -17.62
N GLN A 226 3.22 4.65 -17.07
CA GLN A 226 2.54 5.95 -17.08
C GLN A 226 3.28 6.96 -16.20
N ILE A 227 3.67 6.55 -14.99
CA ILE A 227 4.46 7.39 -14.08
C ILE A 227 5.81 7.71 -14.71
N LYS A 228 6.47 6.70 -15.29
CA LYS A 228 7.73 6.90 -16.01
C LYS A 228 7.58 7.92 -17.14
N GLN A 229 6.52 7.86 -17.93
CA GLN A 229 6.25 8.82 -19.00
C GLN A 229 5.99 10.23 -18.46
N ILE A 230 5.25 10.38 -17.37
CA ILE A 230 5.01 11.68 -16.72
C ILE A 230 6.33 12.27 -16.19
N LEU A 231 7.16 11.46 -15.52
CA LEU A 231 8.47 11.90 -15.02
C LEU A 231 9.42 12.31 -16.15
N ILE A 232 9.44 11.55 -17.26
CA ILE A 232 10.21 11.91 -18.46
C ILE A 232 9.70 13.25 -19.01
N ARG A 233 8.39 13.44 -19.15
CA ARG A 233 7.80 14.71 -19.62
C ARG A 233 8.16 15.88 -18.70
N LEU A 234 8.08 15.72 -17.39
CA LEU A 234 8.46 16.77 -16.43
C LEU A 234 9.96 17.11 -16.52
N LYS A 235 10.82 16.10 -16.71
CA LYS A 235 12.26 16.30 -16.91
C LYS A 235 12.56 17.09 -18.18
N PHE A 236 11.90 16.76 -19.30
CA PHE A 236 12.11 17.46 -20.58
C PHE A 236 11.43 18.84 -20.63
N SER A 237 10.27 19.00 -19.99
CA SER A 237 9.56 20.29 -19.94
C SER A 237 10.36 21.35 -19.16
N ARG A 238 11.17 20.94 -18.18
CA ARG A 238 12.08 21.85 -17.46
C ARG A 238 13.24 22.35 -18.33
N SER A 239 13.56 21.65 -19.42
CA SER A 239 14.57 22.04 -20.42
C SER A 239 13.98 22.80 -21.61
N GLN A 240 12.65 22.87 -21.74
CA GLN A 240 11.94 23.66 -22.74
C GLN A 240 11.24 24.85 -22.07
N VAL A 241 12.01 25.78 -21.50
CA VAL A 241 11.56 27.17 -21.44
C VAL A 241 11.70 27.71 -22.86
N ALA A 242 10.73 27.38 -23.72
CA ALA A 242 10.64 28.01 -25.02
C ALA A 242 10.46 29.52 -24.78
N PRO A 243 11.31 30.40 -25.35
CA PRO A 243 11.10 31.83 -25.21
C PRO A 243 9.73 32.17 -25.78
N MET A 244 8.83 32.68 -24.93
CA MET A 244 7.49 33.16 -25.24
C MET A 244 7.48 34.39 -26.19
N ILE A 245 8.60 34.62 -26.89
CA ILE A 245 8.83 35.77 -27.77
C ILE A 245 8.42 35.47 -29.21
N LEU A 246 8.34 34.20 -29.64
CA LEU A 246 7.97 33.88 -31.03
C LEU A 246 6.46 33.76 -31.30
N GLN A 247 5.64 33.53 -30.27
CA GLN A 247 4.20 33.31 -30.46
C GLN A 247 3.39 34.62 -30.60
N MET A 248 3.96 35.78 -30.26
CA MET A 248 3.34 37.07 -30.56
C MET A 248 3.56 37.51 -32.03
N ARG A 249 4.46 36.87 -32.79
CA ARG A 249 4.71 37.25 -34.19
C ARG A 249 3.74 36.61 -35.18
N GLU A 250 3.16 35.45 -34.86
CA GLU A 250 2.18 34.77 -35.72
C GLU A 250 0.72 35.25 -35.52
N LEU A 251 0.40 35.89 -34.40
CA LEU A 251 -0.94 36.49 -34.18
C LEU A 251 -1.13 37.82 -34.91
N GLN A 252 -0.10 38.32 -35.61
CA GLN A 252 -0.16 39.55 -36.40
C GLN A 252 -0.26 39.28 -37.91
N ASP A 253 -0.62 38.06 -38.31
CA ASP A 253 -0.90 37.72 -39.70
C ASP A 253 -2.41 37.45 -39.90
N PRO A 254 -3.23 38.49 -40.22
CA PRO A 254 -4.69 38.38 -40.34
C PRO A 254 -5.16 37.58 -41.57
N SER A 255 -4.25 36.99 -42.34
CA SER A 255 -4.54 36.36 -43.63
C SER A 255 -5.05 34.89 -43.54
N ILE A 256 -4.98 34.25 -42.36
CA ILE A 256 -5.23 32.79 -42.21
C ILE A 256 -6.68 32.45 -41.79
N LEU A 257 -7.51 33.43 -41.41
CA LEU A 257 -8.86 33.19 -40.86
C LEU A 257 -9.97 32.88 -41.88
N LEU A 258 -9.66 32.76 -43.17
CA LEU A 258 -10.67 32.72 -44.24
C LEU A 258 -10.87 31.38 -44.97
N SER A 259 -10.22 30.29 -44.55
CA SER A 259 -10.18 29.05 -45.34
C SER A 259 -10.57 27.76 -44.62
N VAL A 260 -11.52 27.78 -43.68
CA VAL A 260 -12.08 26.54 -43.11
C VAL A 260 -13.49 26.29 -43.67
N PRO A 261 -13.66 25.40 -44.67
CA PRO A 261 -14.97 25.00 -45.17
C PRO A 261 -15.66 24.05 -44.18
N ILE A 262 -16.90 24.39 -43.83
CA ILE A 262 -17.80 23.58 -43.01
C ILE A 262 -18.41 22.51 -43.94
N GLN A 263 -18.06 21.25 -43.75
CA GLN A 263 -18.80 20.13 -44.34
C GLN A 263 -19.82 19.62 -43.31
N ILE A 264 -21.09 19.72 -43.68
CA ILE A 264 -22.27 19.23 -42.94
C ILE A 264 -22.50 17.75 -43.30
#